data_AF-A0A4E0RNT4-F1
#
_entry.id   AF-A0A4E0RNT4-F1
#
_cell.length_a   1.000
_cell.length_b   1.000
_cell.length_c   1.000
_cell.angle_alpha   90.00
_cell.angle_beta   90.00
_cell.angle_gamma   90.00
#
_symmetry.space_group_name_H-M   'P 1'
#
loop_
_entity.id
_entity.type
_entity.pdbx_description
1 polymer ?
#
loop_
_entity_poly.entity_id
_entity_poly.type
_entity_poly.pdbx_seq_one_letter_code
_entity_poly.pdbx_strand_id
1 'polypeptide(L)'
;LQVNKSYPLLATKVEESGERVIRGTGELYLDCVMHDLRKLYSDIEVKVADPVVAFCETVVETSSLKCFAETPNKKNKLTMVAEPLDKGLAEDIENKVVQIDWPKRRLGEFFQKKYEWDLLASR
;
A
#
# COMPACT_ATOMS: atom_id res chain seq x y z
N LEU A 1 6.42 -20.30 1.79
CA LEU A 1 6.77 -20.75 3.16
C LEU A 1 5.52 -21.33 3.80
N GLN A 2 5.59 -22.48 4.49
CA GLN A 2 4.40 -23.14 5.05
C GLN A 2 3.71 -22.29 6.13
N VAL A 3 4.44 -21.38 6.80
CA VAL A 3 3.89 -20.44 7.78
C VAL A 3 2.78 -19.53 7.24
N ASN A 4 2.77 -19.19 5.94
CA ASN A 4 1.67 -18.39 5.36
C ASN A 4 0.32 -19.11 5.36
N LYS A 5 0.33 -20.45 5.43
CA LYS A 5 -0.90 -21.23 5.51
C LYS A 5 -1.47 -21.27 6.93
N SER A 6 -0.60 -21.16 7.93
CA SER A 6 -0.97 -21.24 9.35
C SER A 6 -1.30 -19.87 9.95
N TYR A 7 -0.72 -18.80 9.40
CA TYR A 7 -0.82 -17.45 9.91
C TYR A 7 -1.48 -16.53 8.87
N PRO A 8 -2.80 -16.28 8.94
CA PRO A 8 -3.56 -15.56 7.90
C PRO A 8 -3.12 -14.12 7.66
N LEU A 9 -2.63 -13.45 8.71
CA LEU A 9 -2.15 -12.06 8.65
C LEU A 9 -0.65 -11.96 8.33
N LEU A 10 0.02 -13.11 8.11
CA LEU A 10 1.43 -13.12 7.77
C LEU A 10 1.62 -12.85 6.29
N ALA A 11 2.38 -11.81 5.96
CA ALA A 11 2.79 -11.53 4.60
C ALA A 11 4.29 -11.78 4.46
N THR A 12 4.69 -12.60 3.49
CA THR A 12 6.09 -12.82 3.16
C THR A 12 6.38 -12.23 1.79
N LYS A 13 7.42 -11.39 1.69
CA LYS A 13 7.89 -10.80 0.44
C LYS A 13 9.37 -11.11 0.25
N VAL A 14 9.77 -11.30 -1.00
CA VAL A 14 11.19 -11.33 -1.37
C VAL A 14 11.51 -9.96 -1.94
N GLU A 15 12.47 -9.27 -1.34
CA GLU A 15 12.94 -7.96 -1.82
C GLU A 15 13.94 -8.13 -2.96
N GLU A 16 14.17 -7.06 -3.72
CA GLU A 16 15.13 -7.06 -4.85
C GLU A 16 16.57 -7.36 -4.38
N SER A 17 16.89 -7.11 -3.11
CA SER A 17 18.14 -7.50 -2.46
C SER A 17 18.31 -9.02 -2.31
N GLY A 18 17.23 -9.79 -2.46
CA GLY A 18 17.18 -11.23 -2.18
C GLY A 18 16.77 -11.57 -0.74
N GLU A 19 16.57 -10.56 0.11
CA GLU A 19 16.12 -10.76 1.48
C GLU A 19 14.65 -11.19 1.55
N ARG A 20 14.33 -12.05 2.52
CA ARG A 20 12.97 -12.50 2.79
C ARG A 20 12.41 -11.72 3.96
N VAL A 21 11.50 -10.80 3.67
CA VAL A 21 10.81 -9.98 4.66
C VAL A 21 9.54 -10.68 5.10
N ILE A 22 9.35 -10.78 6.41
CA ILE A 22 8.15 -11.31 7.05
C ILE A 22 7.45 -10.16 7.77
N ARG A 23 6.20 -9.88 7.41
CA ARG A 23 5.37 -8.85 8.04
C ARG A 23 4.28 -9.52 8.88
N GLY A 24 4.18 -9.11 10.13
CA GLY A 24 3.17 -9.56 11.10
C GLY A 24 2.62 -8.39 11.91
N THR A 25 1.65 -8.66 12.78
CA THR A 25 0.90 -7.61 13.50
C THR A 25 1.62 -7.06 14.73
N GLY A 26 2.65 -7.75 15.23
CA GLY A 26 3.39 -7.33 16.42
C GLY A 26 4.48 -8.31 16.83
N GLU A 27 5.17 -7.98 17.91
CA GLU A 27 6.33 -8.72 18.41
C GLU A 27 5.99 -10.16 18.78
N LEU A 28 5.00 -10.37 19.66
CA LEU A 28 4.59 -11.72 20.09
C LEU A 28 4.13 -12.59 18.91
N TYR A 29 3.43 -11.99 17.95
CA TYR A 29 2.98 -12.68 16.74
C TYR A 29 4.17 -13.16 15.91
N LEU A 30 5.18 -12.29 15.73
CA LEU A 30 6.40 -12.64 15.00
C LEU A 30 7.26 -13.64 15.76
N ASP A 31 7.30 -13.61 17.09
CA ASP A 31 8.02 -14.59 17.89
C ASP A 31 7.45 -16.01 17.69
N CYS A 32 6.11 -16.17 17.75
CA CYS A 32 5.45 -17.44 17.46
C CYS A 32 5.72 -17.92 16.02
N VAL A 33 5.63 -17.02 15.04
CA VAL A 33 5.92 -17.35 13.64
C VAL A 33 7.36 -17.81 13.45
N MET A 34 8.33 -17.13 14.08
CA MET A 34 9.74 -17.48 14.00
C MET A 34 10.04 -18.80 14.71
N HIS A 35 9.37 -19.07 15.83
CA HIS A 35 9.45 -20.35 16.52
C HIS A 35 9.00 -21.51 15.62
N ASP A 36 7.81 -21.39 15.02
CA ASP A 36 7.26 -22.42 14.15
C ASP A 36 8.11 -22.59 12.88
N LEU A 37 8.62 -21.49 12.33
CA LEU A 37 9.51 -21.54 11.18
C LEU A 37 10.77 -22.35 11.49
N ARG A 38 11.42 -22.12 12.65
CA ARG A 38 12.69 -22.74 13.05
C ARG A 38 12.56 -24.15 13.63
N LYS A 39 11.40 -24.52 14.18
CA LYS A 39 11.23 -25.82 14.87
C LYS A 39 10.26 -26.77 14.19
N LEU A 40 9.17 -26.25 13.64
CA LEU A 40 8.07 -27.07 13.12
C LEU A 40 8.20 -27.33 11.62
N TYR A 41 8.52 -26.28 10.86
CA TYR A 41 8.50 -26.33 9.39
C TYR A 41 9.86 -26.51 8.75
N SER A 42 10.94 -26.17 9.46
CA SER A 42 12.29 -26.35 8.96
C SER A 42 13.27 -26.51 10.12
N ASP A 43 14.13 -27.52 10.06
CA ASP A 43 15.19 -27.76 11.05
C ASP A 43 16.48 -27.05 10.60
N ILE A 44 16.39 -25.74 10.40
CA ILE A 44 17.48 -24.89 9.92
C ILE A 44 17.67 -23.68 10.83
N GLU A 45 18.93 -23.28 10.98
CA GLU A 45 19.27 -22.04 11.68
C GLU A 45 18.94 -20.83 10.80
N VAL A 46 18.06 -19.96 11.29
CA VAL A 46 17.63 -18.75 10.57
C VAL A 46 18.21 -17.52 11.25
N LYS A 47 19.06 -16.79 10.53
CA LYS A 47 19.51 -15.45 10.94
C LYS A 47 18.37 -14.46 10.79
N VAL A 48 18.03 -13.77 11.88
CA VAL A 48 16.97 -12.77 11.93
C VAL A 48 17.60 -11.43 12.21
N ALA A 49 17.23 -10.43 11.41
CA ALA A 49 17.61 -9.04 11.62
C ALA A 49 16.70 -8.37 12.66
N ASP A 50 17.12 -7.22 13.18
CA ASP A 50 16.32 -6.47 14.14
C ASP A 50 14.95 -6.09 13.53
N PRO A 51 13.85 -6.21 14.29
CA PRO A 51 12.51 -5.94 13.78
C PRO A 51 12.36 -4.47 13.43
N VAL A 52 11.79 -4.21 12.25
CA VAL A 52 11.51 -2.86 11.74
C VAL A 52 10.04 -2.72 11.36
N VAL A 53 9.55 -1.48 11.32
CA VAL A 53 8.19 -1.15 10.90
C VAL A 53 8.16 -0.76 9.42
N ALA A 54 7.01 -0.98 8.80
CA ALA A 54 6.76 -0.51 7.45
C ALA A 54 6.33 0.96 7.47
N PHE A 55 6.99 1.78 6.65
CA PHE A 55 6.62 3.17 6.46
C PHE A 55 5.74 3.33 5.22
N CYS A 56 4.90 4.36 5.24
CA CYS A 56 4.14 4.85 4.09
C CYS A 56 4.58 6.28 3.78
N GLU A 57 4.54 6.64 2.50
CA GLU A 57 4.93 7.97 2.02
C GLU A 57 3.67 8.81 1.75
N THR A 58 3.77 10.12 1.95
CA THR A 58 2.68 11.08 1.68
C THR A 58 3.25 12.41 1.20
N VAL A 59 2.40 13.24 0.58
CA VAL A 59 2.72 14.61 0.17
C VAL A 59 1.94 15.59 1.05
N VAL A 60 2.60 16.67 1.46
CA VAL A 60 1.99 17.71 2.32
C VAL A 60 1.52 18.91 1.49
N GLU A 61 2.19 19.18 0.37
CA GLU A 61 1.92 20.32 -0.50
C GLU A 61 1.86 19.87 -1.96
N THR A 62 1.15 20.65 -2.78
CA THR A 62 1.11 20.46 -4.23
C THR A 62 2.51 20.58 -4.83
N SER A 63 2.85 19.67 -5.74
CA SER A 63 4.13 19.70 -6.44
C SER A 63 4.34 21.03 -7.18
N SER A 64 5.46 21.71 -6.90
CA SER A 64 5.79 23.02 -7.46
C SER A 64 5.99 23.03 -8.98
N LEU A 65 6.38 21.89 -9.55
CA LEU A 65 6.59 21.70 -10.98
C LEU A 65 5.71 20.57 -11.48
N LYS A 66 5.18 20.73 -12.70
CA LYS A 66 4.49 19.66 -13.42
C LYS A 66 5.53 18.66 -13.91
N CYS A 67 5.63 17.51 -13.25
CA CYS A 67 6.56 16.46 -13.62
C CYS A 67 6.08 15.78 -14.90
N PHE A 68 7.00 15.53 -15.84
CA PHE A 68 6.69 14.79 -17.07
C PHE A 68 7.64 13.61 -17.28
N ALA A 69 7.11 12.55 -17.89
CA ALA A 69 7.87 11.38 -18.30
C ALA A 69 7.55 11.06 -19.77
N GLU A 70 8.58 10.72 -20.55
CA GLU A 70 8.45 10.34 -21.95
C GLU A 70 8.77 8.86 -22.13
N THR A 71 7.99 8.17 -22.96
CA THR A 71 8.26 6.75 -23.26
C THR A 71 9.57 6.61 -24.04
N PRO A 72 10.33 5.50 -23.91
CA PRO A 72 11.60 5.32 -24.63
C PRO A 72 11.49 5.45 -26.16
N ASN A 73 10.31 5.12 -26.71
CA ASN A 73 10.00 5.29 -28.13
C ASN A 73 9.66 6.74 -28.55
N LYS A 74 9.65 7.69 -27.60
CA LYS A 74 9.34 9.12 -27.76
C LYS A 74 7.95 9.44 -28.34
N LYS A 75 7.00 8.51 -28.27
CA LYS A 75 5.64 8.70 -28.81
C LYS A 75 4.66 9.25 -27.79
N ASN A 76 4.91 9.03 -26.50
CA ASN A 76 3.98 9.42 -25.44
C ASN A 76 4.72 10.24 -24.39
N LYS A 77 4.03 11.27 -23.91
CA LYS A 77 4.46 12.12 -22.81
C LYS A 77 3.34 12.17 -21.78
N LEU A 78 3.63 11.74 -20.56
CA LEU A 78 2.74 11.82 -19.42
C LEU A 78 3.16 13.00 -18.57
N THR A 79 2.21 13.78 -18.06
CA THR A 79 2.47 14.92 -17.17
C THR A 79 1.50 14.86 -16.00
N MET A 80 2.02 14.97 -14.78
CA MET A 80 1.24 14.83 -13.55
C MET A 80 1.67 15.84 -12.50
N VAL A 81 0.74 16.12 -11.58
CA VAL A 81 0.93 16.93 -10.37
C VAL A 81 0.45 16.06 -9.21
N ALA A 82 1.16 16.10 -8.08
CA ALA A 82 0.75 15.42 -6.86
C ALA A 82 0.28 16.49 -5.85
N GLU A 83 -0.85 16.23 -5.20
CA GLU A 83 -1.47 17.10 -4.20
C GLU A 83 -1.89 16.25 -2.99
N PRO A 84 -1.90 16.82 -1.77
CA PRO A 84 -2.40 16.12 -0.59
C PRO A 84 -3.88 15.76 -0.77
N LEU A 85 -4.27 14.55 -0.35
CA LEU A 85 -5.68 14.14 -0.33
C LEU A 85 -6.46 14.93 0.72
N ASP A 86 -7.76 15.12 0.48
CA ASP A 86 -8.66 15.69 1.46
C ASP A 86 -8.69 14.87 2.75
N LYS A 87 -8.79 15.57 3.87
CA LYS A 87 -8.83 14.96 5.21
C LYS A 87 -10.01 14.00 5.32
N GLY A 88 -9.77 12.74 5.69
CA GLY A 88 -10.80 11.71 5.81
C GLY A 88 -10.98 10.84 4.56
N LEU A 89 -10.45 11.26 3.40
CA LEU A 89 -10.63 10.51 2.16
C LEU A 89 -9.86 9.20 2.16
N ALA A 90 -8.64 9.19 2.69
CA ALA A 90 -7.85 7.96 2.82
C ALA A 90 -8.59 6.92 3.67
N GLU A 91 -9.13 7.33 4.81
CA GLU A 91 -9.87 6.47 5.72
C GLU A 91 -11.19 5.97 5.08
N ASP A 92 -11.89 6.81 4.33
CA ASP A 92 -13.10 6.40 3.60
C ASP A 92 -12.80 5.32 2.55
N ILE A 93 -11.68 5.44 1.85
CA ILE A 93 -11.23 4.46 0.85
C ILE A 93 -10.88 3.15 1.55
N GLU A 94 -10.10 3.19 2.64
CA GLU A 94 -9.70 2.00 3.41
C GLU A 94 -10.91 1.28 4.04
N ASN A 95 -11.89 2.04 4.54
CA ASN A 95 -13.13 1.52 5.10
C ASN A 95 -14.17 1.11 4.03
N LYS A 96 -13.82 1.20 2.74
CA LYS A 96 -14.67 0.85 1.60
C LYS A 96 -15.99 1.63 1.54
N VAL A 97 -15.99 2.85 2.07
CA VAL A 97 -17.12 3.81 1.98
C VAL A 97 -17.31 4.25 0.52
N VAL A 98 -16.22 4.30 -0.24
CA VAL A 98 -16.18 4.55 -1.68
C VAL A 98 -15.44 3.42 -2.39
N GLN A 99 -15.88 3.04 -3.60
CA GLN A 99 -15.29 1.96 -4.37
C GLN A 99 -15.21 2.32 -5.86
N ILE A 100 -14.16 1.86 -6.53
CA ILE A 100 -13.87 2.19 -7.94
C ILE A 100 -14.81 1.47 -8.93
N ASP A 101 -15.45 0.39 -8.50
CA ASP A 101 -16.39 -0.40 -9.29
C ASP A 101 -17.80 0.23 -9.34
N TRP A 102 -18.06 1.27 -8.55
CA TRP A 102 -19.33 1.97 -8.57
C TRP A 102 -19.60 2.64 -9.92
N PRO A 103 -20.89 2.80 -10.30
CA PRO A 103 -21.25 3.61 -11.44
C PRO A 103 -20.67 5.02 -11.29
N LYS A 104 -20.01 5.54 -12.34
CA LYS A 104 -19.37 6.86 -12.36
C LYS A 104 -20.23 7.99 -11.79
N ARG A 105 -21.54 7.96 -12.06
CA ARG A 105 -22.50 8.93 -11.51
C ARG A 105 -22.51 8.91 -9.98
N ARG A 106 -22.58 7.73 -9.37
CA ARG A 106 -22.59 7.57 -7.91
C ARG A 106 -21.26 7.99 -7.30
N LEU A 107 -20.15 7.63 -7.96
CA LEU A 107 -18.80 8.03 -7.56
C LEU A 107 -18.67 9.56 -7.54
N GLY A 108 -19.08 10.23 -8.62
CA GLY A 108 -19.02 11.68 -8.70
C GLY A 108 -19.94 12.38 -7.71
N GLU A 109 -21.17 11.87 -7.51
CA GLU A 109 -22.06 12.40 -6.47
C GLU A 109 -21.47 12.29 -5.06
N PHE A 110 -20.66 11.25 -4.77
CA PHE A 110 -19.98 11.10 -3.49
C PHE A 110 -18.88 12.15 -3.30
N PHE A 111 -17.97 12.28 -4.28
CA PHE A 111 -16.88 13.26 -4.20
C PHE A 111 -17.38 14.70 -4.21
N GLN A 112 -18.41 15.00 -4.98
CA GLN A 112 -19.00 16.34 -5.02
C GLN A 112 -19.69 16.70 -3.69
N LYS A 113 -20.43 15.78 -3.07
CA LYS A 113 -21.19 16.07 -1.84
C LYS A 113 -20.33 16.07 -0.58
N LYS A 114 -19.32 15.20 -0.51
CA LYS A 114 -18.51 15.01 0.72
C LYS A 114 -17.22 15.81 0.71
N TYR A 115 -16.60 15.98 -0.46
CA TYR A 115 -15.29 16.58 -0.63
C TYR A 115 -15.31 17.83 -1.53
N GLU A 116 -16.50 18.26 -1.97
CA GLU A 116 -16.68 19.47 -2.79
C GLU A 116 -15.86 19.48 -4.09
N TRP A 117 -15.57 18.29 -4.64
CA TRP A 117 -14.81 18.17 -5.88
C TRP A 117 -15.58 18.76 -7.07
N ASP A 118 -14.84 19.37 -7.99
CA ASP A 118 -15.37 19.88 -9.24
C ASP A 118 -16.05 18.78 -10.05
N LEU A 119 -17.13 19.13 -10.75
CA LEU A 119 -17.92 18.20 -11.55
C LEU A 119 -17.05 17.43 -12.58
N LEU A 120 -16.06 18.11 -13.16
CA LEU A 120 -15.14 17.52 -14.14
C LEU A 120 -14.13 16.56 -13.49
N ALA A 121 -13.68 16.85 -12.26
CA ALA A 121 -12.75 16.01 -11.52
C ALA A 121 -13.43 14.78 -10.89
N SER A 122 -14.70 14.91 -10.54
CA SER A 122 -15.49 13.86 -9.88
C SER A 122 -16.01 12.74 -10.80
N ARG A 123 -15.90 12.88 -12.14
CA ARG A 123 -16.61 12.04 -13.13
C ARG A 123 -15.86 10.81 -13.64
#